data_AF-A0AAD9RG24-F1
#
_entry.id   AF-A0AAD9RG24-F1
#
_cell.length_a   1.000
_cell.length_b   1.000
_cell.length_c   1.000
_cell.angle_alpha   90.00
_cell.angle_beta   90.00
_cell.angle_gamma   90.00
#
_symmetry.space_group_name_H-M   'P 1'
#
loop_
_entity.id
_entity.type
_entity.pdbx_description
1 polymer ?
#
loop_
_entity_poly.entity_id
_entity_poly.type
_entity_poly.pdbx_seq_one_letter_code
_entity_poly.pdbx_strand_id
1 'polypeptide(L)'
;MTKIDDEPKLAVIKNWHRRMGHLNFGDLSESSRRGIVRGIKVDGYKKNIHCEVCVRGKMARAPFSRISDRSTVMLDIIHSDVWADADRV
;
A
#
# COMPACT_ATOMS: atom_id res chain seq x y z
N MET A 1 -7.28 4.47 31.67
CA MET A 1 -6.68 3.59 30.64
C MET A 1 -5.51 4.31 30.00
N THR A 2 -4.31 3.89 30.39
CA THR A 2 -3.04 4.62 30.37
C THR A 2 -2.45 4.77 28.97
N LYS A 3 -2.30 6.04 28.52
CA LYS A 3 -1.53 6.40 27.31
C LYS A 3 -0.02 6.12 27.43
N ILE A 4 0.43 5.75 28.63
CA ILE A 4 1.85 5.66 29.02
C ILE A 4 2.46 4.29 28.62
N ASP A 5 1.64 3.24 28.51
CA ASP A 5 2.14 1.87 28.24
C ASP A 5 2.23 1.53 26.73
N ASP A 6 1.71 2.39 25.87
CA ASP A 6 1.56 2.13 24.42
C ASP A 6 2.74 2.66 23.58
N GLU A 7 3.47 3.66 24.06
CA GLU A 7 4.57 4.32 23.33
C GLU A 7 5.72 3.36 22.93
N PRO A 8 6.18 2.46 23.83
CA PRO A 8 7.26 1.52 23.52
C PRO A 8 6.85 0.53 22.42
N LYS A 9 5.59 0.07 22.44
CA LYS A 9 5.07 -0.90 21.47
C LYS A 9 4.97 -0.31 20.07
N LEU A 10 4.56 0.96 19.96
CA LEU A 10 4.48 1.66 18.68
C LEU A 10 5.86 1.88 18.04
N ALA A 11 6.87 2.20 18.84
CA ALA A 11 8.24 2.37 18.36
C ALA A 11 8.81 1.05 17.83
N VAL A 12 8.61 -0.06 18.56
CA VAL A 12 9.09 -1.39 18.18
C VAL A 12 8.52 -1.83 16.83
N ILE A 13 7.20 -1.75 16.65
CA ILE A 13 6.57 -2.19 15.40
C ILE A 13 6.96 -1.31 14.21
N LYS A 14 7.08 0.01 14.40
CA LYS A 14 7.56 0.93 13.34
C LYS A 14 9.01 0.64 12.94
N ASN A 15 9.87 0.28 13.88
CA ASN A 15 11.26 -0.07 13.60
C ASN A 15 11.36 -1.37 12.80
N TRP A 16 10.62 -2.42 13.21
CA TRP A 16 10.61 -3.68 12.46
C TRP A 16 9.96 -3.54 11.08
N HIS A 17 8.89 -2.75 10.95
CA HIS A 17 8.31 -2.38 9.67
C HIS A 17 9.36 -1.80 8.71
N ARG A 18 10.18 -0.85 9.17
CA ARG A 18 11.26 -0.25 8.37
C ARG A 18 12.37 -1.26 8.04
N ARG A 19 12.83 -2.02 9.04
CA ARG A 19 13.91 -3.03 8.88
C ARG A 19 13.54 -4.15 7.90
N MET A 20 12.25 -4.50 7.81
CA MET A 20 11.73 -5.54 6.92
C MET A 20 11.28 -4.99 5.56
N GLY A 21 11.81 -3.84 5.13
CA GLY A 21 11.50 -3.27 3.82
C GLY A 21 10.06 -2.77 3.68
N HIS A 22 9.54 -2.14 4.73
CA HIS A 22 8.19 -1.57 4.74
C HIS A 22 7.05 -2.61 4.61
N LEU A 23 7.25 -3.79 5.19
CA LEU A 23 6.25 -4.87 5.27
C LEU A 23 4.94 -4.39 5.93
N ASN A 24 3.79 -4.91 5.52
CA ASN A 24 2.51 -4.56 6.13
C ASN A 24 2.53 -4.82 7.65
N PHE A 25 1.97 -3.91 8.46
CA PHE A 25 1.94 -4.06 9.92
C PHE A 25 1.17 -5.31 10.39
N GLY A 26 0.12 -5.68 9.66
CA GLY A 26 -0.63 -6.92 9.87
C GLY A 26 0.21 -8.15 9.59
N ASP A 27 0.87 -8.20 8.43
CA ASP A 27 1.74 -9.32 8.08
C ASP A 27 2.90 -9.46 9.07
N LEU A 28 3.47 -8.35 9.54
CA LEU A 28 4.51 -8.34 10.56
C LEU A 28 4.00 -8.93 11.89
N SER A 29 2.82 -8.49 12.35
CA SER A 29 2.19 -9.01 13.56
C SER A 29 1.83 -10.49 13.43
N GLU A 30 1.30 -10.90 12.28
CA GLU A 30 0.94 -12.28 12.01
C GLU A 30 2.18 -13.17 11.93
N SER A 31 3.25 -12.71 11.28
CA SER A 31 4.53 -13.43 11.19
C SER A 31 5.15 -13.65 12.56
N SER A 32 5.06 -12.65 13.45
CA SER A 32 5.49 -12.77 14.85
C SER A 32 4.60 -13.78 15.60
N ARG A 33 3.28 -13.68 15.47
CA ARG A 33 2.31 -14.57 16.15
C ARG A 33 2.44 -16.02 15.73
N ARG A 34 2.69 -16.28 14.44
CA ARG A 34 2.86 -17.62 13.88
C ARG A 34 4.27 -18.19 14.11
N GLY A 35 5.18 -17.44 14.72
CA GLY A 35 6.56 -17.87 14.94
C GLY A 35 7.40 -18.01 13.66
N ILE A 36 6.96 -17.40 12.55
CA ILE A 36 7.69 -17.43 11.25
C ILE A 36 9.01 -16.68 11.39
N VAL A 37 8.99 -15.55 12.11
CA VAL A 37 10.18 -14.75 12.43
C VAL A 37 10.56 -14.94 13.89
N ARG A 38 11.83 -15.27 14.13
CA ARG A 38 12.40 -15.44 15.48
C ARG A 38 12.98 -14.12 15.98
N GLY A 39 12.89 -13.87 17.29
CA GLY A 39 13.51 -12.71 17.94
C GLY A 39 12.73 -11.39 17.80
N ILE A 40 11.57 -11.40 17.14
CA ILE A 40 10.65 -10.27 17.06
C ILE A 40 9.49 -10.53 18.02
N LYS A 41 9.19 -9.58 18.90
CA LYS A 41 8.01 -9.59 19.77
C LYS A 41 7.09 -8.44 19.38
N VAL A 42 6.27 -8.67 18.36
CA VAL A 42 5.22 -7.74 17.94
C VAL A 42 3.89 -8.45 18.14
N ASP A 43 3.15 -8.05 19.17
CA ASP A 43 1.83 -8.61 19.47
C ASP A 43 0.73 -7.58 19.15
N GLY A 44 0.03 -7.82 18.06
CA GLY A 44 -0.96 -6.93 17.51
C GLY A 44 -0.39 -5.61 16.96
N TYR A 45 -1.25 -4.86 16.28
CA TYR A 45 -0.97 -3.49 15.85
C TYR A 45 -2.24 -2.66 15.89
N LYS A 46 -2.11 -1.36 16.13
CA LYS A 46 -3.23 -0.42 15.97
C LYS A 46 -3.45 -0.19 14.48
N LYS A 47 -4.69 -0.29 14.00
CA LYS A 47 -5.02 -0.05 12.58
C LYS A 47 -4.61 1.35 12.08
N ASN A 48 -4.44 2.32 12.99
CA ASN A 48 -4.14 3.72 12.65
C ASN A 48 -2.63 4.05 12.72
N ILE A 49 -1.74 3.06 12.54
CA ILE A 49 -0.30 3.32 12.44
C ILE A 49 0.03 3.74 11.02
N HIS A 50 0.51 4.98 10.87
CA HIS A 50 0.91 5.52 9.58
C HIS A 50 2.43 5.50 9.40
N CYS A 51 2.86 5.17 8.18
CA CYS A 51 4.22 5.33 7.69
C CYS A 51 4.17 6.18 6.43
N GLU A 52 4.73 7.39 6.48
CA GLU A 52 4.64 8.40 5.42
C GLU A 52 5.13 7.88 4.05
N VAL A 53 6.26 7.18 4.02
CA VAL A 53 6.81 6.62 2.78
C VAL A 53 5.95 5.50 2.20
N CYS A 54 5.33 4.67 3.05
CA CYS A 54 4.39 3.65 2.60
C CYS A 54 3.12 4.27 2.05
N VAL A 55 2.63 5.32 2.69
CA VAL A 55 1.45 6.05 2.21
C VAL A 55 1.77 6.64 0.84
N ARG A 56 2.90 7.32 0.65
CA ARG A 56 3.26 7.88 -0.66
C ARG A 56 3.54 6.81 -1.73
N GLY A 57 4.16 5.70 -1.35
CA GLY A 57 4.59 4.66 -2.29
C GLY A 57 3.55 3.58 -2.59
N LYS A 58 2.55 3.37 -1.72
CA LYS A 58 1.54 2.30 -1.84
C LYS A 58 0.11 2.84 -1.94
N MET A 59 -0.11 4.14 -1.83
CA MET A 59 -1.45 4.71 -2.01
C MET A 59 -1.92 4.45 -3.44
N ALA A 60 -3.03 3.74 -3.55
CA ALA A 60 -3.70 3.56 -4.83
C ALA A 60 -4.19 4.93 -5.33
N ARG A 61 -4.04 5.18 -6.63
CA ARG A 61 -4.72 6.31 -7.27
C ARG A 61 -6.22 6.13 -7.08
N ALA A 62 -6.92 7.23 -6.81
CA ALA A 62 -8.37 7.23 -6.79
C ALA A 62 -8.90 6.65 -8.13
N PRO A 63 -9.98 5.85 -8.10
CA PRO A 63 -10.55 5.32 -9.33
C PRO A 63 -10.99 6.46 -10.24
N PHE A 64 -10.82 6.27 -11.55
CA PHE A 64 -11.39 7.17 -12.54
C PHE A 64 -12.91 7.13 -12.46
N SER A 65 -13.55 8.25 -12.81
CA SER A 65 -15.01 8.27 -12.99
C SER A 65 -15.41 7.19 -13.98
N ARG A 66 -16.47 6.44 -13.65
CA ARG A 66 -17.05 5.44 -14.56
C ARG A 66 -17.88 6.07 -15.68
N ILE A 67 -18.12 7.37 -15.59
CA ILE A 67 -18.83 8.13 -16.61
C ILE A 67 -17.79 8.53 -17.65
N SER A 68 -17.93 7.97 -18.85
CA SER A 68 -17.20 8.39 -20.05
C SER A 68 -18.15 9.13 -20.97
N ASP A 69 -17.75 10.27 -21.49
CA ASP A 69 -18.48 10.95 -22.56
C ASP A 69 -18.33 10.13 -23.85
N ARG A 70 -19.40 9.42 -24.22
CA ARG A 70 -19.48 8.66 -25.47
C ARG A 70 -20.42 9.40 -26.40
N SER A 71 -19.91 9.81 -27.55
CA SER A 71 -20.79 10.42 -28.56
C SER A 71 -21.78 9.41 -29.12
N THR A 72 -23.03 9.86 -29.29
CA THR A 72 -24.10 9.16 -29.99
C THR A 72 -24.25 9.61 -31.45
N VAL A 73 -23.52 10.66 -31.83
CA VAL A 73 -23.55 11.23 -33.18
C VAL A 73 -22.48 10.55 -34.04
N MET A 74 -22.86 10.18 -35.25
CA MET A 74 -21.97 9.50 -36.19
C MET A 74 -20.75 10.36 -36.51
N LEU A 75 -19.54 9.79 -36.37
CA LEU A 75 -18.24 10.44 -36.64
C LEU A 75 -17.91 11.69 -35.81
N ASP A 76 -18.62 11.94 -34.71
CA ASP A 76 -18.38 13.09 -33.83
C ASP A 76 -17.08 12.97 -33.03
N ILE A 77 -16.65 11.75 -32.70
CA ILE A 77 -15.36 11.49 -32.06
C ILE A 77 -14.67 10.32 -32.76
N ILE A 78 -13.45 10.55 -33.27
CA ILE A 78 -12.57 9.53 -33.85
C ILE A 78 -11.40 9.32 -32.90
N HIS A 79 -11.25 8.09 -32.39
CA HIS A 79 -10.08 7.67 -31.61
C HIS A 79 -9.15 6.89 -32.54
N SER A 80 -7.93 7.36 -32.73
CA SER A 80 -6.89 6.64 -33.46
C SER A 80 -5.69 6.42 -32.55
N ASP A 81 -5.14 5.22 -32.56
CA ASP A 81 -3.90 4.88 -31.85
C ASP A 81 -2.89 4.31 -32.84
N VAL A 82 -1.60 4.53 -32.58
CA VAL A 82 -0.50 4.03 -33.40
C VAL A 82 0.20 2.93 -32.63
N TRP A 83 0.22 1.74 -33.20
CA TRP A 83 1.02 0.64 -32.69
C TRP A 83 2.38 0.61 -33.39
N ALA A 84 3.47 0.54 -32.62
CA ALA A 84 4.81 0.24 -33.13
C ALA A 84 5.22 -1.19 -32.75
N ASP A 85 5.83 -1.90 -33.69
CA ASP A 85 6.42 -3.22 -33.43
C ASP A 85 7.64 -3.06 -32.51
N ALA A 86 7.70 -3.87 -31.45
CA ALA A 86 8.76 -3.81 -30.44
C ALA A 86 10.11 -4.34 -30.96
N ASP A 87 10.12 -5.05 -32.08
CA ASP A 87 11.29 -5.77 -32.60
C ASP A 87 11.99 -5.11 -33.81
N ARG A 88 11.68 -3.83 -34.11
CA ARG A 88 12.46 -3.06 -35.09
C ARG A 88 13.60 -2.28 -34.41
N VAL A 89 14.70 -2.99 -34.17
CA VAL A 89 16.05 -2.42 -33.99
C VAL A 89 16.85 -2.68 -35.27
#